data_AF-R9LXE0-F1
#
_entry.id   AF-R9LXE0-F1
#
_cell.length_a   1.000
_cell.length_b   1.000
_cell.length_c   1.000
_cell.angle_alpha   90.00
_cell.angle_beta   90.00
_cell.angle_gamma   90.00
#
_symmetry.space_group_name_H-M   'P 1'
#
loop_
_entity.id
_entity.type
_entity.pdbx_description
1 polymer ?
#
loop_
_entity_poly.entity_id
_entity_poly.type
_entity_poly.pdbx_seq_one_letter_code
_entity_poly.pdbx_strand_id
1 'polypeptide(L)' 'MIETTILSVQKTVFKGKNGEPDKTMWKVFCADSTGAVGSIYSTKERSTGEVVHLDLVVNRDGRFTARIMD' A
#
# COMPACT_ATOMS: atom_id res chain seq x y z
N MET A 1 7.16 -0.64 -13.27
CA MET A 1 7.81 -0.09 -12.06
C MET A 1 7.80 1.44 -12.07
N ILE A 2 7.17 2.05 -11.05
CA ILE A 2 7.05 3.50 -10.84
C ILE A 2 7.72 3.82 -9.50
N GLU A 3 8.67 4.74 -9.49
CA GLU A 3 9.25 5.27 -8.24
C GLU A 3 8.38 6.45 -7.74
N THR A 4 8.08 6.48 -6.44
CA THR A 4 7.29 7.58 -5.85
C THR A 4 7.63 7.78 -4.38
N THR A 5 7.41 9.00 -3.88
CA THR A 5 7.58 9.35 -2.46
C THR A 5 6.27 9.17 -1.72
N ILE A 6 6.33 8.53 -0.55
CA ILE A 6 5.17 8.39 0.34
C ILE A 6 4.79 9.76 0.89
N LEU A 7 3.54 10.17 0.64
CA LEU A 7 2.98 11.44 1.11
C LEU A 7 2.42 11.34 2.52
N SER A 8 1.81 10.21 2.85
CA SER A 8 1.21 9.96 4.16
C SER A 8 1.02 8.46 4.39
N VAL A 9 1.00 8.07 5.66
CA VAL A 9 0.77 6.69 6.09
C VAL A 9 -0.27 6.67 7.19
N GLN A 10 -1.28 5.81 7.04
CA GLN A 10 -2.27 5.53 8.08
C GLN A 10 -2.12 4.08 8.54
N LYS A 11 -1.92 3.89 9.85
CA LYS A 11 -1.97 2.56 10.47
C LYS A 11 -3.43 2.12 10.60
N THR A 12 -3.76 0.95 10.07
CA THR A 12 -5.10 0.35 10.12
C THR A 12 -5.01 -1.05 10.71
N VAL A 13 -5.90 -1.36 11.65
CA VAL A 13 -6.02 -2.71 12.22
C VAL A 13 -7.24 -3.38 11.60
N PHE A 14 -6.99 -4.43 10.82
CA PHE A 14 -8.03 -5.30 10.29
C PHE A 14 -8.36 -6.38 11.30
N LYS A 15 -9.61 -6.41 11.75
CA LYS A 15 -10.08 -7.44 12.68
C LYS A 15 -10.05 -8.81 12.03
N GLY A 16 -9.41 -9.77 12.70
CA GLY A 16 -9.45 -11.17 12.30
C GLY A 16 -10.86 -11.73 12.37
N LYS A 17 -11.13 -12.81 11.61
CA LYS A 17 -12.41 -13.54 11.63
C LYS A 17 -12.14 -15.02 11.87
N ASN A 18 -13.06 -15.71 12.54
CA ASN A 18 -13.00 -17.16 12.78
C ASN A 18 -11.72 -17.65 13.49
N GLY A 19 -11.25 -16.90 14.50
CA GLY A 19 -10.06 -17.26 15.28
C GLY A 19 -8.74 -16.77 14.68
N GLU A 20 -8.76 -16.14 13.50
CA GLU A 20 -7.58 -15.46 12.96
C GLU A 20 -7.21 -14.24 13.80
N PRO A 21 -5.90 -13.95 13.98
CA PRO A 21 -5.46 -12.75 14.68
C PRO A 21 -5.76 -11.48 13.88
N ASP A 22 -5.88 -10.36 14.61
CA ASP A 22 -5.93 -9.03 14.01
C ASP A 22 -4.66 -8.75 13.20
N LYS A 23 -4.81 -8.11 12.03
CA LYS A 23 -3.70 -7.77 11.15
C LYS A 23 -3.53 -6.25 11.10
N THR A 24 -2.36 -5.79 11.53
CA THR A 24 -1.96 -4.41 11.29
C THR A 24 -1.49 -4.27 9.85
N MET A 25 -1.98 -3.24 9.16
CA MET A 25 -1.53 -2.83 7.84
C MET A 25 -1.33 -1.32 7.79
N TRP A 26 -0.49 -0.87 6.88
CA TRP A 26 -0.20 0.54 6.67
C TRP A 26 -0.79 0.95 5.33
N LYS A 27 -1.82 1.80 5.36
CA LYS A 27 -2.37 2.43 4.16
C LYS A 27 -1.43 3.56 3.76
N VAL A 28 -0.72 3.35 2.66
CA VAL A 28 0.30 4.25 2.12
C VAL A 28 -0.32 5.07 1.01
N PHE A 29 -0.14 6.38 1.05
CA PHE A 29 -0.62 7.31 0.01
C PHE A 29 0.56 7.84 -0.79
N CYS A 30 0.46 7.74 -2.12
CA CYS A 30 1.47 8.23 -3.07
C CYS A 30 0.77 8.96 -4.22
N ALA A 31 1.47 9.92 -4.82
CA ALA A 31 1.04 10.53 -6.08
C ALA A 31 1.70 9.84 -7.28
N ASP A 32 0.98 9.77 -8.39
CA ASP A 32 1.56 9.47 -9.69
C ASP A 32 2.11 10.73 -10.39
N SER A 33 2.66 10.57 -11.59
CA SER A 33 3.22 11.68 -12.37
C SER A 33 2.19 12.71 -12.83
N THR A 34 0.89 12.41 -12.75
CA THR A 34 -0.20 13.35 -13.05
C THR A 34 -0.63 14.17 -11.83
N GLY A 35 -0.11 13.84 -10.65
CA GLY A 35 -0.52 14.41 -9.38
C GLY A 35 -1.75 13.74 -8.75
N ALA A 36 -2.28 12.67 -9.36
CA ALA A 36 -3.36 11.91 -8.78
C ALA A 36 -2.86 11.10 -7.57
N VAL A 37 -3.58 11.19 -6.44
CA VAL A 37 -3.21 10.50 -5.20
C VAL A 37 -3.99 9.20 -5.08
N GLY A 38 -3.26 8.09 -5.03
CA GLY A 38 -3.78 6.76 -4.76
C GLY A 38 -3.40 6.26 -3.36
N SER A 39 -3.89 5.07 -3.01
CA SER A 39 -3.47 4.39 -1.77
C SER A 39 -3.30 2.90 -1.95
N ILE A 40 -2.28 2.34 -1.27
CA ILE A 40 -1.95 0.91 -1.29
C ILE A 40 -1.74 0.44 0.15
N TYR A 41 -2.16 -0.77 0.48
CA TYR A 41 -1.88 -1.36 1.79
C TYR A 41 -0.54 -2.10 1.79
N SER A 42 0.34 -1.75 2.73
CA SER A 42 1.55 -2.50 3.05
C SER A 42 1.35 -3.36 4.30
N THR A 43 1.94 -4.54 4.30
CA THR A 43 2.10 -5.38 5.50
C THR A 43 3.37 -5.05 6.28
N LYS A 44 4.22 -4.18 5.75
CA LYS A 44 5.40 -3.65 6.41
C LYS A 44 5.13 -2.22 6.83
N GLU A 45 5.76 -1.80 7.92
CA GLU A 45 5.75 -0.41 8.34
C GLU A 45 6.42 0.47 7.30
N ARG A 46 5.87 1.67 7.11
CA ARG A 46 6.32 2.68 6.15
C ARG A 46 6.26 4.05 6.77
N SER A 47 7.08 4.96 6.25
CA SER A 47 7.15 6.34 6.75
C SER A 47 6.90 7.36 5.65
N THR A 48 6.31 8.50 6.01
CA THR A 48 6.21 9.66 5.12
C THR A 48 7.61 10.10 4.69
N GLY A 49 7.77 10.45 3.41
CA GLY A 49 9.04 10.84 2.82
C GLY A 49 9.91 9.67 2.33
N GLU A 50 9.55 8.42 2.64
CA GLU A 50 10.21 7.23 2.07
C GLU A 50 9.96 7.15 0.56
N VAL A 51 10.99 6.77 -0.20
CA VAL A 51 10.87 6.48 -1.63
C VAL A 51 10.61 4.99 -1.81
N VAL A 52 9.58 4.65 -2.59
CA VAL A 52 9.18 3.27 -2.85
C VAL A 52 9.00 3.00 -4.33
N HIS A 53 9.18 1.73 -4.71
CA HIS A 53 8.94 1.24 -6.06
C HIS A 53 7.59 0.54 -6.11
N LEU A 54 6.70 1.03 -6.98
CA LEU A 54 5.40 0.44 -7.23
C LEU A 54 5.44 -0.38 -8.52
N ASP A 55 4.77 -1.52 -8.51
CA ASP A 55 4.53 -2.29 -9.73
C ASP A 55 3.08 -2.74 -9.88
N LEU A 56 2.68 -2.99 -11.13
CA LEU A 56 1.34 -3.46 -11.45
C LEU A 56 1.25 -4.97 -11.21
N VAL A 57 0.32 -5.39 -10.36
CA VAL A 57 0.08 -6.80 -10.05
C VAL A 57 -1.39 -7.14 -10.27
N VAL A 58 -1.67 -8.42 -10.51
CA VAL A 58 -3.04 -8.96 -10.55
C VAL A 58 -3.40 -9.45 -9.15
N ASN A 59 -4.50 -8.93 -8.58
CA ASN A 59 -4.97 -9.37 -7.28
C ASN A 59 -5.77 -10.69 -7.36
N ARG A 60 -6.18 -11.24 -6.21
CA ARG A 60 -6.95 -12.50 -6.14
C ARG A 60 -8.29 -12.48 -6.89
N ASP A 61 -8.84 -11.29 -7.13
CA ASP A 61 -10.11 -11.08 -7.84
C ASP A 61 -9.87 -10.85 -9.35
N GLY A 62 -8.65 -11.06 -9.85
CA GLY A 62 -8.28 -10.89 -11.25
C GLY A 62 -8.14 -9.43 -11.70
N ARG A 63 -8.12 -8.47 -10.76
CA ARG A 63 -8.03 -7.03 -11.09
C ARG A 63 -6.60 -6.54 -11.02
N PHE A 64 -6.24 -5.64 -11.92
CA PHE A 64 -4.99 -4.91 -11.85
C PHE A 64 -4.98 -3.94 -10.66
N THR A 65 -3.90 -3.96 -9.89
CA THR A 65 -3.67 -3.07 -8.75
C THR A 65 -2.19 -2.76 -8.62
N ALA A 66 -1.84 -1.74 -7.84
CA ALA A 66 -0.45 -1.40 -7.55
C ALA A 66 0.01 -2.08 -6.24
N ARG A 67 1.28 -2.50 -6.20
CA ARG A 67 1.92 -3.04 -5.00
C ARG A 67 3.29 -2.44 -4.80
N ILE A 68 3.67 -2.22 -3.55
CA ILE A 68 5.04 -1.84 -3.18
C ILE A 68 5.95 -3.07 -3.34
N MET A 69 7.01 -2.92 -4.11
CA MET A 69 8.05 -3.93 -4.31
C MET A 69 9.19 -3.66 -3.33
N ASP A 70 9.66 -4.71 -2.66
CA ASP A 70 10.80 -4.71 -1.75
C ASP A 70 11.94 -5.56 -2.33
#